data_AF-A0A526S4Z6-F1
#
_entry.id   AF-A0A526S4Z6-F1
#
_cell.length_a   1.000
_cell.length_b   1.000
_cell.length_c   1.000
_cell.angle_alpha   90.00
_cell.angle_beta   90.00
_cell.angle_gamma   90.00
#
_symmetry.space_group_name_H-M   'P 1'
#
loop_
_entity.id
_entity.type
_entity.pdbx_description
1 polymer ?
#
loop_
_entity_poly.entity_id
_entity_poly.type
_entity_poly.pdbx_seq_one_letter_code
_entity_poly.pdbx_strand_id
1 'polypeptide(L)'
;MDRVFVEYYEEELTHIRGLAAEFADMHPAIARNLSLDTVPCPDPYVERLLDGVAFLAARTRLKVDAERSRFSRAVLDVLYPDLVTPAPATAMAVLKPGQQVQSMIAGHVVKRDTRLVSGLQPGLSTRCTFTTAQEITLWPIAISSVSYFQDRSGLAAAGIGPVGGVAGQAALRIALTRTGKGKFNELALDQLDLYLAGRSKAPLIFDAIFGACSAVGARTEGKTNPISPLPEPEMVGIRDDEALMPRTRPTFEGYRLLREYFMMPERFHY
;
A
#
# COMPACT_ATOMS: atom_id res chain seq x y z
N MET A 1 -7.14 -13.08 39.29
CA MET A 1 -8.33 -13.52 38.55
C MET A 1 -8.68 -12.39 37.60
N ASP A 2 -8.97 -12.68 36.33
CA ASP A 2 -9.10 -11.67 35.27
C ASP A 2 -10.36 -10.80 35.49
N ARG A 3 -10.22 -9.46 35.42
CA ARG A 3 -11.34 -8.53 35.66
C ARG A 3 -12.48 -8.76 34.67
N VAL A 4 -12.14 -9.11 33.44
CA VAL A 4 -13.11 -9.43 32.38
C VAL A 4 -13.96 -10.64 32.76
N PHE A 5 -13.36 -11.68 33.36
CA PHE A 5 -14.13 -12.88 33.73
C PHE A 5 -15.15 -12.59 34.84
N VAL A 6 -14.82 -11.69 35.77
CA VAL A 6 -15.75 -11.29 36.85
C VAL A 6 -16.98 -10.59 36.27
N GLU A 7 -16.80 -9.72 35.28
CA GLU A 7 -17.90 -9.04 34.59
C GLU A 7 -18.84 -10.07 33.91
N TYR A 8 -18.28 -11.05 33.17
CA TYR A 8 -19.06 -12.14 32.58
C TYR A 8 -19.80 -12.97 33.64
N TYR A 9 -19.16 -13.26 34.78
CA TYR A 9 -19.78 -14.00 35.86
C TYR A 9 -20.98 -13.25 36.47
N GLU A 10 -20.82 -11.96 36.74
CA GLU A 10 -21.88 -11.12 37.30
C GLU A 10 -23.05 -10.96 36.32
N GLU A 11 -22.77 -10.83 35.03
CA GLU A 11 -23.79 -10.82 33.97
C GLU A 11 -24.57 -12.14 33.92
N GLU A 12 -23.88 -13.27 33.87
CA GLU A 12 -24.54 -14.60 33.81
C GLU A 12 -25.31 -14.92 35.08
N LEU A 13 -24.81 -14.52 36.25
CA LEU A 13 -25.51 -14.69 37.51
C LEU A 13 -26.80 -13.85 37.55
N THR A 14 -26.73 -12.60 37.08
CA THR A 14 -27.90 -11.74 36.93
C THR A 14 -28.90 -12.33 35.95
N HIS A 15 -28.42 -12.86 34.82
CA HIS A 15 -29.26 -13.49 33.81
C HIS A 15 -29.97 -14.75 34.34
N ILE A 16 -29.24 -15.64 35.02
CA ILE A 16 -29.79 -16.86 35.61
C ILE A 16 -30.84 -16.54 36.68
N ARG A 17 -30.60 -15.53 37.52
CA ARG A 17 -31.60 -15.08 38.50
C ARG A 17 -32.85 -14.51 37.83
N GLY A 18 -32.69 -13.77 36.73
CA GLY A 18 -33.81 -13.31 35.90
C GLY A 18 -34.63 -14.47 35.32
N LEU A 19 -33.95 -15.46 34.71
CA LEU A 19 -34.60 -16.66 34.18
C LEU A 19 -35.30 -17.49 35.27
N ALA A 20 -34.73 -17.58 36.47
CA ALA A 20 -35.35 -18.26 37.61
C ALA A 20 -36.65 -17.56 38.04
N ALA A 21 -36.66 -16.22 38.07
CA ALA A 21 -37.87 -15.45 38.36
C ALA A 21 -38.95 -15.64 37.29
N GLU A 22 -38.59 -15.55 36.00
CA GLU A 22 -39.52 -15.81 34.90
C GLU A 22 -40.09 -17.24 34.95
N PHE A 23 -39.25 -18.23 35.27
CA PHE A 23 -39.68 -19.61 35.45
C PHE A 23 -40.64 -19.77 36.65
N ALA A 24 -40.40 -19.05 37.74
CA ALA A 24 -41.26 -19.08 38.91
C ALA A 24 -42.65 -18.49 38.64
N ASP A 25 -42.73 -17.42 37.86
CA ASP A 25 -44.01 -16.82 37.44
C ASP A 25 -44.82 -17.77 36.54
N MET A 26 -44.17 -18.45 35.60
CA MET A 26 -44.83 -19.39 34.68
C MET A 26 -45.19 -20.73 35.35
N HIS A 27 -44.36 -21.20 36.28
CA HIS A 27 -44.51 -22.52 36.91
C HIS A 27 -44.38 -22.48 38.45
N PRO A 28 -45.31 -21.80 39.16
CA PRO A 28 -45.17 -21.55 40.59
C PRO A 28 -45.07 -22.83 41.45
N ALA A 29 -45.79 -23.89 41.05
CA ALA A 29 -45.77 -25.16 41.77
C ALA A 29 -44.40 -25.85 41.70
N ILE A 30 -43.72 -25.78 40.54
CA ILE A 30 -42.41 -26.40 40.34
C ILE A 30 -41.34 -25.53 41.00
N ALA A 31 -41.41 -24.21 40.83
CA ALA A 31 -40.44 -23.28 41.42
C ALA A 31 -40.43 -23.34 42.96
N ARG A 32 -41.59 -23.48 43.62
CA ARG A 32 -41.65 -23.69 45.07
C ARG A 32 -40.94 -24.97 45.52
N ASN A 33 -41.05 -26.05 44.76
CA ASN A 33 -40.35 -27.31 45.08
C ASN A 33 -38.82 -27.19 44.94
N LEU A 34 -38.35 -26.21 44.15
CA LEU A 34 -36.94 -25.92 43.91
C LEU A 34 -36.45 -24.68 44.69
N SER A 35 -37.31 -24.07 45.51
CA SER A 35 -37.04 -22.83 46.25
C SER A 35 -36.63 -21.64 45.36
N LEU A 36 -37.16 -21.55 44.14
CA LEU A 36 -36.90 -20.46 43.18
C LEU A 36 -37.95 -19.34 43.22
N ASP A 37 -38.85 -19.36 44.19
CA ASP A 37 -39.97 -18.43 44.34
C ASP A 37 -39.58 -17.07 44.94
N THR A 38 -38.35 -16.94 45.44
CA THR A 38 -37.79 -15.66 45.92
C THR A 38 -36.35 -15.48 45.44
N VAL A 39 -35.95 -14.24 45.17
CA VAL A 39 -34.59 -13.86 44.74
C VAL A 39 -34.00 -12.88 45.77
N PRO A 40 -32.85 -13.18 46.40
CA PRO A 40 -32.02 -14.39 46.26
C PRO A 40 -32.70 -15.67 46.77
N CYS A 41 -32.27 -16.84 46.29
CA CYS A 41 -32.84 -18.13 46.68
C CYS A 41 -32.62 -18.35 48.19
N PRO A 42 -33.67 -18.74 48.95
CA PRO A 42 -33.56 -18.93 50.39
C PRO A 42 -32.79 -20.20 50.76
N ASP A 43 -32.67 -21.18 49.84
CA ASP A 43 -31.84 -22.38 50.04
C ASP A 43 -30.38 -22.09 49.62
N PRO A 44 -29.41 -22.09 50.55
CA PRO A 44 -28.01 -21.80 50.24
C PRO A 44 -27.35 -22.80 49.30
N TYR A 45 -27.82 -24.06 49.23
CA TYR A 45 -27.26 -25.06 48.32
C TYR A 45 -27.73 -24.83 46.89
N VAL A 46 -29.00 -24.44 46.72
CA VAL A 46 -29.55 -24.07 45.41
C VAL A 46 -28.91 -22.77 44.92
N GLU A 47 -28.77 -21.75 45.77
CA GLU A 47 -28.09 -20.49 45.40
C GLU A 47 -26.64 -20.75 44.98
N ARG A 48 -25.89 -21.56 45.73
CA ARG A 48 -24.50 -21.94 45.37
C ARG A 48 -24.42 -22.79 44.11
N LEU A 49 -25.46 -23.58 43.81
CA LEU A 49 -25.56 -24.30 42.55
C LEU A 49 -25.77 -23.31 41.39
N LEU A 50 -26.65 -22.31 41.55
CA LEU A 50 -26.86 -21.26 40.55
C LEU A 50 -25.59 -20.43 40.32
N ASP A 51 -24.86 -20.06 41.38
CA ASP A 51 -23.53 -19.45 41.29
C ASP A 51 -22.55 -20.34 40.49
N GLY A 52 -22.52 -21.64 40.79
CA GLY A 52 -21.68 -22.60 40.06
C GLY A 52 -22.04 -22.72 38.58
N VAL A 53 -23.33 -22.71 38.25
CA VAL A 53 -23.84 -22.71 36.87
C VAL A 53 -23.47 -21.40 36.17
N ALA A 54 -23.64 -20.25 36.83
CA ALA A 54 -23.24 -18.94 36.30
C ALA A 54 -21.73 -18.90 35.99
N PHE A 55 -20.90 -19.44 36.87
CA PHE A 55 -19.46 -19.55 36.66
C PHE A 55 -19.10 -20.37 35.42
N LEU A 56 -19.74 -21.53 35.23
CA LEU A 56 -19.50 -22.39 34.05
C LEU A 56 -20.03 -21.76 32.76
N ALA A 57 -21.21 -21.13 32.82
CA ALA A 57 -21.82 -20.41 31.69
C ALA A 57 -20.93 -19.24 31.26
N ALA A 58 -20.48 -18.42 32.20
CA ALA A 58 -19.59 -17.29 31.97
C ALA A 58 -18.28 -17.73 31.29
N ARG A 59 -17.71 -18.85 31.75
CA ARG A 59 -16.49 -19.40 31.14
C ARG A 59 -16.71 -19.87 29.70
N THR A 60 -17.85 -20.51 29.45
CA THR A 60 -18.24 -20.92 28.09
C THR A 60 -18.45 -19.71 27.19
N ARG A 61 -19.24 -18.72 27.62
CA ARG A 61 -19.55 -17.52 26.86
C ARG A 61 -18.29 -16.72 26.54
N LEU A 62 -17.42 -16.48 27.52
CA LEU A 62 -16.13 -15.82 27.30
C LEU A 62 -15.29 -16.54 26.22
N LYS A 63 -15.28 -17.88 26.22
CA LYS A 63 -14.55 -18.66 25.23
C LYS A 63 -15.19 -18.57 23.84
N VAL A 64 -16.52 -18.60 23.75
CA VAL A 64 -17.25 -18.44 22.48
C VAL A 64 -17.02 -17.06 21.88
N ASP A 65 -17.09 -16.00 22.69
CA ASP A 65 -16.85 -14.63 22.25
C ASP A 65 -15.41 -14.44 21.74
N ALA A 66 -14.43 -15.07 22.40
CA ALA A 66 -13.04 -15.06 21.93
C ALA A 66 -12.86 -15.75 20.57
N GLU A 67 -13.60 -16.84 20.30
CA GLU A 67 -13.54 -17.55 19.02
C GLU A 67 -14.21 -16.78 17.87
N ARG A 68 -15.18 -15.91 18.15
CA ARG A 68 -15.83 -15.09 17.11
C ARG A 68 -14.83 -14.24 16.32
N SER A 69 -13.87 -13.61 17.00
CA SER A 69 -12.82 -12.81 16.35
C SER A 69 -11.88 -13.66 15.50
N ARG A 70 -11.57 -14.88 15.96
CA ARG A 70 -10.74 -15.83 15.21
C ARG A 70 -11.43 -16.31 13.95
N PHE A 71 -12.73 -16.62 14.05
CA PHE A 71 -13.54 -16.99 12.89
C PHE A 71 -13.57 -15.88 11.84
N SER A 72 -13.90 -14.65 12.24
CA SER A 72 -13.91 -13.50 11.33
C SER A 72 -12.56 -13.31 10.63
N ARG A 73 -11.44 -13.46 11.36
CA ARG A 73 -10.10 -13.39 10.78
C ARG A 73 -9.84 -14.53 9.80
N ALA A 74 -10.18 -15.77 10.16
CA ALA A 74 -9.98 -16.93 9.29
C ALA A 74 -10.76 -16.80 7.96
N VAL A 75 -11.97 -16.25 8.00
CA VAL A 75 -12.73 -15.92 6.79
C VAL A 75 -12.01 -14.88 5.93
N LEU A 76 -11.44 -13.84 6.54
CA LEU A 76 -10.65 -12.83 5.82
C LEU A 76 -9.34 -13.40 5.28
N ASP A 77 -8.65 -14.28 6.00
CA ASP A 77 -7.42 -14.93 5.53
C ASP A 77 -7.67 -15.75 4.26
N VAL A 78 -8.86 -16.36 4.12
CA VAL A 78 -9.25 -17.10 2.91
C VAL A 78 -9.69 -16.17 1.79
N LEU A 79 -10.53 -15.19 2.09
CA LEU A 79 -11.13 -14.34 1.06
C LEU A 79 -10.18 -13.23 0.58
N TYR A 80 -9.49 -12.56 1.50
CA TYR A 80 -8.67 -11.36 1.27
C TYR A 80 -7.36 -11.41 2.11
N PRO A 81 -6.48 -12.41 1.90
CA PRO A 81 -5.24 -12.56 2.69
C PRO A 81 -4.36 -11.31 2.66
N ASP A 82 -4.38 -10.59 1.55
CA ASP A 82 -3.66 -9.34 1.33
C ASP A 82 -4.12 -8.19 2.23
N LEU A 83 -5.36 -8.18 2.74
CA LEU A 83 -5.85 -7.11 3.63
C LEU A 83 -5.42 -7.30 5.10
N VAL A 84 -5.20 -8.55 5.52
CA VAL A 84 -4.93 -8.92 6.91
C VAL A 84 -3.47 -9.28 7.18
N THR A 85 -2.67 -9.41 6.11
CA THR A 85 -1.23 -9.65 6.22
C THR A 85 -0.50 -8.33 6.56
N PRO A 86 0.46 -8.34 7.50
CA PRO A 86 1.27 -7.16 7.79
C PRO A 86 1.96 -6.61 6.53
N ALA A 87 2.06 -5.29 6.43
CA ALA A 87 2.82 -4.64 5.38
C ALA A 87 4.32 -4.86 5.61
N PRO A 88 5.09 -5.25 4.57
CA PRO A 88 6.54 -5.30 4.67
C PRO A 88 7.11 -3.89 4.76
N ALA A 89 8.37 -3.79 5.19
CA ALA A 89 9.12 -2.54 5.04
C ALA A 89 9.34 -2.25 3.55
N THR A 90 9.09 -1.00 3.14
CA THR A 90 9.24 -0.54 1.77
C THR A 90 10.15 0.69 1.72
N ALA A 91 10.88 0.87 0.63
CA ALA A 91 11.81 1.98 0.46
C ALA A 91 12.05 2.31 -1.02
N MET A 92 12.28 3.59 -1.32
CA MET A 92 12.81 4.01 -2.62
C MET A 92 14.33 3.91 -2.59
N ALA A 93 14.92 3.26 -3.59
CA ALA A 93 16.36 3.14 -3.76
C ALA A 93 16.79 3.78 -5.09
N VAL A 94 17.88 4.54 -5.07
CA VAL A 94 18.49 5.11 -6.28
C VAL A 94 19.69 4.28 -6.68
N LEU A 95 19.59 3.61 -7.81
CA LEU A 95 20.69 2.87 -8.42
C LEU A 95 21.45 3.79 -9.36
N LYS A 96 22.72 4.08 -9.05
CA LYS A 96 23.58 4.87 -9.91
C LYS A 96 24.35 3.96 -10.87
N PRO A 97 24.31 4.21 -12.20
CA PRO A 97 25.10 3.46 -13.16
C PRO A 97 26.60 3.49 -12.81
N GLY A 98 27.23 2.31 -12.77
CA GLY A 98 28.68 2.20 -12.61
C GLY A 98 29.44 2.58 -13.88
N GLN A 99 30.77 2.62 -13.79
CA GLN A 99 31.64 3.02 -14.91
C GLN A 99 31.45 2.17 -16.18
N GLN A 100 31.15 0.87 -16.03
CA GLN A 100 30.92 -0.04 -17.16
C GLN A 100 29.70 0.39 -17.99
N VAL A 101 28.60 0.76 -17.31
CA VAL A 101 27.34 1.17 -17.96
C VAL A 101 27.53 2.42 -18.82
N GLN A 102 28.50 3.29 -18.50
CA GLN A 102 28.83 4.49 -19.29
C GLN A 102 29.18 4.18 -20.76
N SER A 103 29.67 2.96 -21.04
CA SER A 103 30.01 2.51 -22.39
C SER A 103 28.95 1.63 -23.06
N MET A 104 27.91 1.22 -22.33
CA MET A 104 26.90 0.28 -22.83
C MET A 104 25.83 1.02 -23.64
N ILE A 105 25.75 0.68 -24.93
CA ILE A 105 24.74 1.23 -25.85
C ILE A 105 23.33 0.76 -25.49
N ALA A 106 23.18 -0.49 -25.05
CA ALA A 106 21.90 -1.09 -24.66
C ALA A 106 21.53 -0.88 -23.19
N GLY A 107 22.30 -0.05 -22.45
CA GLY A 107 22.13 0.10 -21.01
C GLY A 107 22.42 -1.19 -20.23
N HIS A 108 22.05 -1.21 -18.96
CA HIS A 108 22.14 -2.39 -18.10
C HIS A 108 20.80 -2.64 -17.39
N VAL A 109 20.20 -3.79 -17.68
CA VAL A 109 18.91 -4.18 -17.09
C VAL A 109 19.12 -4.77 -15.70
N VAL A 110 18.50 -4.12 -14.71
CA VAL A 110 18.31 -4.65 -13.36
C VAL A 110 16.94 -5.30 -13.31
N LYS A 111 16.91 -6.62 -13.26
CA LYS A 111 15.67 -7.40 -13.25
C LYS A 111 14.85 -7.11 -12.00
N ARG A 112 13.53 -7.32 -12.09
CA ARG A 112 12.66 -7.47 -10.92
C ARG A 112 13.22 -8.55 -10.00
N ASP A 113 12.93 -8.42 -8.70
CA ASP A 113 13.38 -9.32 -7.64
C ASP A 113 14.91 -9.31 -7.39
N THR A 114 15.63 -8.34 -7.96
CA THR A 114 17.04 -8.14 -7.65
C THR A 114 17.20 -7.77 -6.18
N ARG A 115 18.04 -8.53 -5.49
CA ARG A 115 18.22 -8.40 -4.03
C ARG A 115 19.11 -7.21 -3.67
N LEU A 116 18.63 -6.37 -2.78
CA LEU A 116 19.36 -5.27 -2.15
C LEU A 116 19.54 -5.58 -0.66
N VAL A 117 20.78 -5.83 -0.24
CA VAL A 117 21.10 -6.22 1.14
C VAL A 117 21.71 -5.03 1.87
N SER A 118 21.16 -4.68 3.03
CA SER A 118 21.71 -3.61 3.86
C SER A 118 23.06 -3.99 4.47
N GLY A 119 23.84 -2.99 4.88
CA GLY A 119 24.93 -3.21 5.83
C GLY A 119 24.41 -3.76 7.16
N LEU A 120 25.28 -4.40 7.94
CA LEU A 120 24.97 -4.79 9.32
C LEU A 120 24.98 -3.53 10.19
N GLN A 121 23.91 -3.29 10.93
CA GLN A 121 23.84 -2.16 11.86
C GLN A 121 24.36 -2.55 13.25
N PRO A 122 25.03 -1.65 13.98
CA PRO A 122 25.45 -1.92 15.36
C PRO A 122 24.28 -2.35 16.24
N GLY A 123 24.44 -3.47 16.97
CA GLY A 123 23.40 -4.02 17.84
C GLY A 123 22.40 -4.97 17.16
N LEU A 124 22.44 -5.13 15.84
CA LEU A 124 21.63 -6.11 15.11
C LEU A 124 22.49 -7.26 14.59
N SER A 125 21.99 -8.49 14.73
CA SER A 125 22.64 -9.71 14.21
C SER A 125 22.18 -10.08 12.80
N THR A 126 21.22 -9.36 12.23
CA THR A 126 20.59 -9.66 10.94
C THR A 126 20.65 -8.45 10.00
N ARG A 127 20.79 -8.70 8.69
CA ARG A 127 20.73 -7.67 7.64
C ARG A 127 19.30 -7.58 7.09
N CYS A 128 18.87 -6.36 6.76
CA CYS A 128 17.64 -6.16 6.00
C CYS A 128 17.88 -6.54 4.55
N THR A 129 16.90 -7.23 3.95
CA THR A 129 16.94 -7.64 2.55
C THR A 129 15.69 -7.11 1.87
N PHE A 130 15.90 -6.29 0.83
CA PHE A 130 14.85 -5.79 -0.05
C PHE A 130 15.01 -6.42 -1.43
N THR A 131 13.94 -6.36 -2.23
CA THR A 131 13.95 -6.77 -3.64
C THR A 131 13.37 -5.64 -4.50
N THR A 132 13.85 -5.52 -5.74
CA THR A 132 13.30 -4.56 -6.71
C THR A 132 11.88 -4.97 -7.11
N ALA A 133 10.94 -4.03 -7.11
CA ALA A 133 9.53 -4.30 -7.44
C ALA A 133 9.25 -4.40 -8.94
N GLN A 134 10.17 -3.90 -9.77
CA GLN A 134 10.06 -3.91 -11.23
C GLN A 134 11.44 -4.04 -11.88
N GLU A 135 11.44 -4.34 -13.18
CA GLU A 135 12.63 -4.21 -14.02
C GLU A 135 12.96 -2.74 -14.27
N ILE A 136 14.25 -2.38 -14.22
CA ILE A 136 14.74 -1.01 -14.44
C ILE A 136 15.98 -1.08 -15.32
N THR A 137 16.05 -0.24 -16.35
CA THR A 137 17.26 -0.12 -17.18
C THR A 137 18.12 1.06 -16.72
N LEU A 138 19.37 0.76 -16.34
CA LEU A 138 20.37 1.77 -16.02
C LEU A 138 20.98 2.32 -17.31
N TRP A 139 20.73 3.59 -17.56
CA TRP A 139 21.25 4.31 -18.72
C TRP A 139 22.41 5.23 -18.36
N PRO A 140 23.38 5.46 -19.25
CA PRO A 140 24.43 6.45 -19.07
C PRO A 140 23.92 7.86 -19.37
N ILE A 141 22.84 8.26 -18.71
CA ILE A 141 22.10 9.51 -18.93
C ILE A 141 22.04 10.30 -17.62
N ALA A 142 22.08 11.62 -17.73
CA ALA A 142 21.78 12.53 -16.63
C ALA A 142 20.76 13.59 -17.06
N ILE A 143 19.96 14.04 -16.11
CA ILE A 143 19.14 15.25 -16.26
C ILE A 143 20.07 16.44 -16.07
N SER A 144 20.30 17.22 -17.12
CA SER A 144 21.18 18.40 -17.07
C SER A 144 20.46 19.65 -16.61
N SER A 145 19.17 19.79 -16.94
CA SER A 145 18.33 20.88 -16.44
C SER A 145 16.84 20.54 -16.55
N VAL A 146 16.04 21.19 -15.71
CA VAL A 146 14.59 21.21 -15.79
C VAL A 146 14.13 22.66 -15.84
N SER A 147 13.26 23.01 -16.78
CA SER A 147 12.75 24.38 -16.96
C SER A 147 11.24 24.37 -17.14
N TYR A 148 10.55 25.36 -16.60
CA TYR A 148 9.12 25.56 -16.81
C TYR A 148 8.89 26.88 -17.55
N PHE A 149 8.07 26.84 -18.60
CA PHE A 149 7.67 28.00 -19.39
C PHE A 149 6.19 28.25 -19.15
N GLN A 150 5.84 29.43 -18.66
CA GLN A 150 4.51 29.73 -18.13
C GLN A 150 3.51 30.23 -19.18
N ASP A 151 4.00 30.71 -20.32
CA ASP A 151 3.19 31.32 -21.37
C ASP A 151 3.76 31.09 -22.77
N ARG A 152 2.98 31.46 -23.79
CA ARG A 152 3.35 31.34 -25.21
C ARG A 152 4.59 32.14 -25.59
N SER A 153 4.85 33.28 -24.94
CA SER A 153 6.03 34.09 -25.23
C SER A 153 7.30 33.39 -24.77
N GLY A 154 7.27 32.74 -23.60
CA GLY A 154 8.33 31.90 -23.08
C GLY A 154 8.59 30.68 -23.98
N LEU A 155 7.53 30.05 -24.49
CA LEU A 155 7.65 28.96 -25.46
C LEU A 155 8.35 29.43 -26.75
N ALA A 156 7.89 30.53 -27.34
CA ALA A 156 8.47 31.10 -28.55
C ALA A 156 9.96 31.48 -28.36
N ALA A 157 10.31 32.12 -27.24
CA ALA A 157 11.70 32.48 -26.92
C ALA A 157 12.62 31.26 -26.71
N ALA A 158 12.04 30.14 -26.28
CA ALA A 158 12.69 28.84 -26.18
C ALA A 158 12.70 28.05 -27.50
N GLY A 159 12.05 28.55 -28.56
CA GLY A 159 11.88 27.85 -29.84
C GLY A 159 10.97 26.62 -29.74
N ILE A 160 10.06 26.59 -28.76
CA ILE A 160 9.11 25.49 -28.57
C ILE A 160 7.86 25.83 -29.38
N GLY A 161 7.77 25.25 -30.57
CA GLY A 161 6.59 25.36 -31.45
C GLY A 161 5.56 24.25 -31.20
N PRO A 162 4.53 24.17 -32.06
CA PRO A 162 3.55 23.08 -32.01
C PRO A 162 4.21 21.71 -32.18
N VAL A 163 3.76 20.74 -31.38
CA VAL A 163 4.25 19.35 -31.42
C VAL A 163 3.17 18.49 -32.04
N GLY A 164 3.45 17.85 -33.18
CA GLY A 164 2.43 17.09 -33.91
C GLY A 164 1.22 17.94 -34.35
N GLY A 165 1.39 19.25 -34.50
CA GLY A 165 0.30 20.18 -34.82
C GLY A 165 -0.47 20.73 -33.61
N VAL A 166 -0.17 20.26 -32.40
CA VAL A 166 -0.80 20.73 -31.15
C VAL A 166 0.02 21.85 -30.53
N ALA A 167 -0.61 23.00 -30.25
CA ALA A 167 0.03 24.13 -29.57
C ALA A 167 -0.31 24.13 -28.07
N GLY A 168 0.70 24.40 -27.23
CA GLY A 168 0.54 24.52 -25.77
C GLY A 168 0.52 25.97 -25.26
N GLN A 169 0.05 26.15 -24.03
CA GLN A 169 0.11 27.45 -23.32
C GLN A 169 1.37 27.55 -22.43
N ALA A 170 1.82 26.42 -21.90
CA ALA A 170 2.96 26.28 -21.03
C ALA A 170 3.73 25.00 -21.41
N ALA A 171 4.97 24.85 -20.93
CA ALA A 171 5.73 23.61 -21.14
C ALA A 171 6.68 23.32 -19.98
N LEU A 172 6.80 22.05 -19.63
CA LEU A 172 7.89 21.51 -18.81
C LEU A 172 8.94 20.93 -19.75
N ARG A 173 10.17 21.44 -19.66
CA ARG A 173 11.31 20.96 -20.45
C ARG A 173 12.30 20.24 -19.54
N ILE A 174 12.62 19.01 -19.90
CA ILE A 174 13.66 18.20 -19.26
C ILE A 174 14.79 18.03 -20.27
N ALA A 175 15.98 18.55 -19.95
CA ALA A 175 17.16 18.38 -20.78
C ALA A 175 17.94 17.16 -20.29
N LEU A 176 18.26 16.26 -21.22
CA LEU A 176 18.99 15.03 -20.96
C LEU A 176 20.35 15.08 -21.66
N THR A 177 21.38 14.56 -21.01
CA THR A 177 22.71 14.42 -21.59
C THR A 177 23.25 13.02 -21.35
N ARG A 178 24.06 12.52 -22.29
CA ARG A 178 24.80 11.27 -22.11
C ARG A 178 26.03 11.57 -21.23
N THR A 179 26.22 10.79 -20.18
CA THR A 179 27.37 10.95 -19.25
C THR A 179 28.61 10.18 -19.72
N GLY A 180 28.43 9.18 -20.60
CA GLY A 180 29.51 8.41 -21.21
C GLY A 180 30.00 8.96 -22.55
N LYS A 181 30.96 8.26 -23.17
CA LYS A 181 31.46 8.58 -24.51
C LYS A 181 30.40 8.29 -25.57
N GLY A 182 30.41 9.06 -26.66
CA GLY A 182 29.51 8.88 -27.80
C GLY A 182 28.33 9.85 -27.81
N LYS A 183 27.48 9.75 -28.82
CA LYS A 183 26.29 10.62 -28.98
C LYS A 183 25.08 10.05 -28.24
N PHE A 184 24.12 10.90 -27.90
CA PHE A 184 22.90 10.46 -27.19
C PHE A 184 22.05 9.51 -28.05
N ASN A 185 21.93 9.78 -29.35
CA ASN A 185 21.15 8.99 -30.30
C ASN A 185 21.77 7.62 -30.67
N GLU A 186 22.94 7.31 -30.15
CA GLU A 186 23.54 5.97 -30.29
C GLU A 186 23.00 4.99 -29.25
N LEU A 187 22.37 5.47 -28.17
CA LEU A 187 21.78 4.61 -27.15
C LEU A 187 20.53 3.91 -27.71
N ALA A 188 20.36 2.62 -27.41
CA ALA A 188 19.14 1.87 -27.71
C ALA A 188 18.03 2.20 -26.68
N LEU A 189 17.79 3.49 -26.47
CA LEU A 189 16.84 4.02 -25.49
C LEU A 189 15.44 4.07 -26.10
N ASP A 190 14.61 3.08 -25.76
CA ASP A 190 13.21 3.03 -26.20
C ASP A 190 12.24 3.52 -25.12
N GLN A 191 12.61 3.40 -23.85
CA GLN A 191 11.82 3.80 -22.69
C GLN A 191 12.71 4.45 -21.61
N LEU A 192 12.23 5.54 -21.03
CA LEU A 192 12.88 6.24 -19.92
C LEU A 192 11.88 6.55 -18.82
N ASP A 193 11.97 5.83 -17.71
CA ASP A 193 11.16 6.09 -16.53
C ASP A 193 11.72 7.28 -15.75
N LEU A 194 10.87 8.24 -15.40
CA LEU A 194 11.25 9.44 -14.66
C LEU A 194 10.56 9.46 -13.30
N TYR A 195 11.33 9.39 -12.23
CA TYR A 195 10.79 9.55 -10.88
C TYR A 195 10.65 11.03 -10.50
N LEU A 196 9.45 11.45 -10.13
CA LEU A 196 9.12 12.79 -9.65
C LEU A 196 9.47 12.90 -8.16
N ALA A 197 10.69 13.33 -7.87
CA ALA A 197 11.15 13.50 -6.50
C ALA A 197 10.59 14.79 -5.84
N GLY A 198 10.27 14.69 -4.54
CA GLY A 198 9.90 15.81 -3.69
C GLY A 198 8.40 15.87 -3.38
N ARG A 199 8.03 15.54 -2.14
CA ARG A 199 6.63 15.31 -1.73
C ARG A 199 5.65 16.44 -2.06
N SER A 200 6.08 17.70 -2.03
CA SER A 200 5.19 18.84 -2.29
C SER A 200 5.01 19.18 -3.77
N LYS A 201 6.01 18.90 -4.61
CA LYS A 201 6.00 19.24 -6.04
C LYS A 201 5.64 18.06 -6.94
N ALA A 202 5.94 16.84 -6.50
CA ALA A 202 5.67 15.64 -7.28
C ALA A 202 4.21 15.53 -7.73
N PRO A 203 3.18 15.77 -6.88
CA PRO A 203 1.79 15.71 -7.33
C PRO A 203 1.44 16.76 -8.39
N LEU A 204 1.98 17.98 -8.26
CA LEU A 204 1.74 19.05 -9.23
C LEU A 204 2.38 18.74 -10.59
N ILE A 205 3.58 18.15 -10.59
CA ILE A 205 4.25 17.74 -11.82
C ILE A 205 3.51 16.54 -12.42
N PHE A 206 3.06 15.60 -11.60
CA PHE A 206 2.26 14.45 -12.00
C PHE A 206 0.97 14.91 -12.71
N ASP A 207 0.20 15.81 -12.10
CA ASP A 207 -1.02 16.37 -12.71
C ASP A 207 -0.72 17.13 -14.00
N ALA A 208 0.42 17.84 -14.07
CA ALA A 208 0.83 18.52 -15.30
C ALA A 208 1.17 17.55 -16.43
N ILE A 209 1.75 16.38 -16.13
CA ILE A 209 2.15 15.35 -17.09
C ILE A 209 0.96 14.49 -17.51
N PHE A 210 0.16 13.99 -16.56
CA PHE A 210 -0.90 13.02 -16.84
C PHE A 210 -2.31 13.61 -16.91
N GLY A 211 -2.54 14.80 -16.32
CA GLY A 211 -3.86 15.44 -16.28
C GLY A 211 -4.04 16.59 -17.28
N ALA A 212 -2.97 17.35 -17.57
CA ALA A 212 -3.04 18.57 -18.38
C ALA A 212 -2.15 18.55 -19.63
N CYS A 213 -1.31 17.53 -19.83
CA CYS A 213 -0.42 17.46 -20.98
C CYS A 213 -1.22 17.20 -22.26
N SER A 214 -0.99 18.02 -23.29
CA SER A 214 -1.65 17.90 -24.60
C SER A 214 -0.75 17.34 -25.70
N ALA A 215 0.58 17.38 -25.51
CA ALA A 215 1.55 16.83 -26.44
C ALA A 215 2.92 16.68 -25.78
N VAL A 216 3.65 15.63 -26.16
CA VAL A 216 5.04 15.39 -25.78
C VAL A 216 5.91 15.38 -27.03
N GLY A 217 7.09 15.98 -26.94
CA GLY A 217 8.04 15.97 -28.05
C GLY A 217 9.48 16.13 -27.59
N ALA A 218 10.40 15.71 -28.45
CA ALA A 218 11.82 15.81 -28.23
C ALA A 218 12.51 16.51 -29.39
N ARG A 219 13.62 17.17 -29.08
CA ARG A 219 14.55 17.73 -30.07
C ARG A 219 15.98 17.57 -29.59
N THR A 220 16.90 17.51 -30.54
CA THR A 220 18.32 17.68 -30.26
C THR A 220 18.63 19.11 -29.80
N GLU A 221 19.76 19.30 -29.13
CA GLU A 221 20.17 20.61 -28.64
C GLU A 221 20.24 21.65 -29.77
N GLY A 222 19.51 22.75 -29.60
CA GLY A 222 19.37 23.82 -30.59
C GLY A 222 17.94 24.34 -30.63
N LYS A 223 17.76 25.66 -30.51
CA LYS A 223 16.41 26.28 -30.47
C LYS A 223 15.65 26.15 -31.80
N THR A 224 16.38 26.04 -32.91
CA THR A 224 15.84 25.95 -34.28
C THR A 224 15.64 24.52 -34.75
N ASN A 225 16.09 23.52 -33.98
CA ASN A 225 15.93 22.13 -34.36
C ASN A 225 14.45 21.73 -34.27
N PRO A 226 13.95 20.94 -35.22
CA PRO A 226 12.56 20.51 -35.22
C PRO A 226 12.27 19.66 -33.99
N ILE A 227 11.08 19.86 -33.42
CA ILE A 227 10.56 19.02 -32.35
C ILE A 227 9.81 17.86 -32.99
N SER A 228 10.26 16.65 -32.70
CA SER A 228 9.58 15.42 -33.11
C SER A 228 8.57 15.00 -32.04
N PRO A 229 7.34 14.64 -32.41
CA PRO A 229 6.36 14.15 -31.43
C PRO A 229 6.83 12.83 -30.83
N LEU A 230 6.49 12.63 -29.55
CA LEU A 230 6.69 11.39 -28.81
C LEU A 230 5.33 10.82 -28.40
N PRO A 231 5.25 9.52 -28.05
CA PRO A 231 4.08 8.93 -27.43
C PRO A 231 3.68 9.66 -26.13
N GLU A 232 2.43 9.47 -25.73
CA GLU A 232 1.94 9.92 -24.42
C GLU A 232 2.70 9.20 -23.29
N PRO A 233 2.93 9.87 -22.16
CA PRO A 233 3.61 9.27 -21.02
C PRO A 233 2.69 8.23 -20.37
N GLU A 234 3.26 7.10 -19.96
CA GLU A 234 2.57 6.05 -19.22
C GLU A 234 2.96 6.09 -17.75
N MET A 235 2.00 5.79 -16.86
CA MET A 235 2.26 5.67 -15.42
C MET A 235 2.93 4.34 -15.10
N VAL A 236 3.86 4.35 -14.15
CA VAL A 236 4.56 3.15 -13.68
C VAL A 236 4.07 2.73 -12.29
N GLY A 237 3.99 1.43 -12.04
CA GLY A 237 3.56 0.85 -10.75
C GLY A 237 2.09 0.43 -10.72
N ILE A 238 1.38 0.55 -11.84
CA ILE A 238 -0.05 0.20 -11.93
C ILE A 238 -0.22 -1.24 -12.45
N ARG A 239 0.68 -1.70 -13.31
CA ARG A 239 0.56 -3.01 -13.95
C ARG A 239 0.88 -4.14 -12.95
N ASP A 240 0.40 -5.34 -13.24
CA ASP A 240 0.58 -6.51 -12.35
C ASP A 240 2.05 -6.97 -12.27
N ASP A 241 2.82 -6.77 -13.35
CA ASP A 241 4.24 -7.03 -13.43
C ASP A 241 5.10 -5.97 -12.72
N GLU A 242 4.47 -4.91 -12.22
CA GLU A 242 5.09 -3.82 -11.45
C GLU A 242 4.66 -3.79 -9.98
N ALA A 243 3.87 -4.79 -9.56
CA ALA A 243 3.34 -4.88 -8.21
C ALA A 243 4.43 -4.86 -7.14
N LEU A 244 4.24 -4.02 -6.12
CA LEU A 244 5.12 -3.95 -4.96
C LEU A 244 4.93 -5.16 -4.05
N MET A 245 3.69 -5.61 -3.91
CA MET A 245 3.33 -6.79 -3.13
C MET A 245 3.15 -8.02 -4.03
N PRO A 246 3.56 -9.22 -3.57
CA PRO A 246 3.32 -10.45 -4.31
C PRO A 246 1.81 -10.69 -4.42
N ARG A 247 1.38 -11.12 -5.60
CA ARG A 247 0.00 -11.51 -5.84
C ARG A 247 -0.34 -12.78 -5.08
N THR A 248 -1.30 -12.70 -4.16
CA THR A 248 -1.70 -13.83 -3.31
C THR A 248 -2.84 -14.66 -3.91
N ARG A 249 -3.55 -14.13 -4.90
CA ARG A 249 -4.72 -14.77 -5.55
C ARG A 249 -4.96 -14.24 -6.96
N PRO A 250 -5.55 -15.03 -7.86
CA PRO A 250 -5.86 -14.60 -9.23
C PRO A 250 -7.20 -13.82 -9.28
N THR A 251 -7.35 -12.77 -8.46
CA THR A 251 -8.58 -11.95 -8.41
C THR A 251 -8.34 -10.52 -8.87
N PHE A 252 -9.36 -9.67 -8.79
CA PHE A 252 -9.25 -8.24 -9.06
C PHE A 252 -8.19 -7.56 -8.17
N GLU A 253 -7.24 -6.86 -8.79
CA GLU A 253 -6.08 -6.23 -8.12
C GLU A 253 -6.31 -4.74 -7.78
N GLY A 254 -7.52 -4.18 -7.95
CA GLY A 254 -7.75 -2.77 -7.58
C GLY A 254 -7.53 -2.50 -6.09
N TYR A 255 -7.78 -3.49 -5.23
CA TYR A 255 -7.46 -3.40 -3.80
C TYR A 255 -5.95 -3.37 -3.52
N ARG A 256 -5.14 -4.02 -4.38
CA ARG A 256 -3.67 -3.94 -4.30
C ARG A 256 -3.22 -2.50 -4.52
N LEU A 257 -3.71 -1.84 -5.57
CA LEU A 257 -3.35 -0.45 -5.87
C LEU A 257 -3.70 0.49 -4.71
N LEU A 258 -4.90 0.36 -4.14
CA LEU A 258 -5.32 1.15 -2.98
C LEU A 258 -4.37 0.93 -1.78
N ARG A 259 -4.04 -0.33 -1.49
CA ARG A 259 -3.13 -0.69 -0.40
C ARG A 259 -1.72 -0.15 -0.63
N GLU A 260 -1.17 -0.33 -1.82
CA GLU A 260 0.15 0.16 -2.20
C GLU A 260 0.20 1.69 -2.13
N TYR A 261 -0.87 2.38 -2.54
CA TYR A 261 -0.97 3.83 -2.45
C TYR A 261 -0.87 4.34 -1.01
N PHE A 262 -1.59 3.71 -0.06
CA PHE A 262 -1.51 4.11 1.34
C PHE A 262 -0.23 3.64 2.05
N MET A 263 0.41 2.57 1.56
CA MET A 263 1.65 2.04 2.13
C MET A 263 2.88 2.83 1.67
N MET A 264 2.94 3.18 0.39
CA MET A 264 4.08 3.83 -0.24
C MET A 264 3.61 4.72 -1.40
N PRO A 265 3.04 5.90 -1.14
CA PRO A 265 2.54 6.81 -2.17
C PRO A 265 3.61 7.18 -3.20
N GLU A 266 4.86 7.30 -2.78
CA GLU A 266 6.00 7.61 -3.65
C GLU A 266 6.14 6.62 -4.82
N ARG A 267 5.64 5.38 -4.69
CA ARG A 267 5.66 4.39 -5.76
C ARG A 267 4.95 4.88 -7.03
N PHE A 268 3.97 5.76 -6.90
CA PHE A 268 3.13 6.28 -7.99
C PHE A 268 3.59 7.64 -8.52
N HIS A 269 4.75 8.13 -8.07
CA HIS A 269 5.34 9.39 -8.57
C HIS A 269 6.26 9.13 -9.77
N TYR A 270 5.77 8.36 -10.75
CA TYR A 270 6.46 8.05 -12.01
C TYR A 270 5.59 8.44 -13.19
#